data_AF-A0A2V7YVD2-F1
#
_entry.id   AF-A0A2V7YVD2-F1
#
_cell.length_a   1.000
_cell.length_b   1.000
_cell.length_c   1.000
_cell.angle_alpha   90.00
_cell.angle_beta   90.00
_cell.angle_gamma   90.00
#
_symmetry.space_group_name_H-M   'P 1'
#
loop_
_entity.id
_entity.type
_entity.pdbx_description
1 polymer ?
#
loop_
_entity_poly.entity_id
_entity_poly.type
_entity_poly.pdbx_seq_one_letter_code
_entity_poly.pdbx_strand_id
1 'polypeptide(L)'
;EAAVTYRGAYAMNLDLLSSLAYHVVRIPAQLGEVEAWPVIVGSLLLAVAMFRRRLRRAEWIYAGLVLIFYAAFTLTTNKNPHVGEWFTVALWIFFIAGASRFAVDRWAGPTMRWSPPAVALVGAYAVIVYALGAYALVSWPSNEKSANAQLTAVTTELAGELRQHVAAGQCFTYAPGPGWPASLEILMTNAEGASPLSTPIDVDPAWTTTQYVNVGIHCPAAVVYREDIKQVAKVFFCPPVRQPYLQALAEWVRGPLSGYRLQRSWRFTDLPPVGAHTLGRYEGVSLTVDLYLKG
;
A
#
# COMPACT_ATOMS: atom_id res chain seq x y z
N GLU A 1 -1.15 12.82 8.21
CA GLU A 1 -1.15 11.99 6.98
C GLU A 1 0.24 11.84 6.36
N ALA A 2 0.95 12.93 6.01
CA ALA A 2 2.29 12.83 5.44
C ALA A 2 3.30 12.05 6.33
N ALA A 3 3.20 12.11 7.66
CA ALA A 3 4.09 11.34 8.52
C ALA A 3 3.92 9.81 8.41
N VAL A 4 2.78 9.31 7.92
CA VAL A 4 2.48 7.86 7.90
C VAL A 4 2.51 7.27 6.49
N THR A 5 2.29 8.07 5.46
CA THR A 5 2.58 7.67 4.07
C THR A 5 4.08 7.75 3.75
N TYR A 6 4.82 8.65 4.42
CA TYR A 6 6.24 8.94 4.12
C TYR A 6 7.26 8.52 5.20
N ARG A 7 6.85 8.09 6.41
CA ARG A 7 7.75 7.25 7.24
C ARG A 7 7.77 5.88 6.59
N GLY A 8 8.96 5.46 6.15
CA GLY A 8 9.10 4.30 5.27
C GLY A 8 8.52 3.05 5.89
N ALA A 9 7.90 2.22 5.06
CA ALA A 9 7.69 0.81 5.36
C ALA A 9 9.01 0.03 5.53
N TYR A 10 10.15 0.72 5.48
CA TYR A 10 11.50 0.20 5.39
C TYR A 10 12.48 1.21 5.99
N ALA A 11 13.38 0.76 6.85
CA ALA A 11 14.77 1.21 6.83
C ALA A 11 15.57 0.10 6.14
N MET A 12 15.53 0.02 4.81
CA MET A 12 16.37 -0.96 4.11
C MET A 12 17.74 -0.36 3.89
N ASN A 13 18.77 -1.06 4.35
CA ASN A 13 20.16 -0.77 4.03
C ASN A 13 20.46 -1.33 2.61
N LEU A 14 19.81 -0.78 1.58
CA LEU A 14 20.03 -1.17 0.17
C LEU A 14 21.31 -0.52 -0.35
N ASP A 15 22.03 -1.22 -1.22
CA ASP A 15 23.06 -0.59 -2.03
C ASP A 15 22.44 0.41 -3.04
N LEU A 16 23.28 1.28 -3.59
CA LEU A 16 22.85 2.37 -4.48
C LEU A 16 22.09 1.85 -5.72
N LEU A 17 22.52 0.71 -6.26
CA LEU A 17 21.99 0.16 -7.50
C LEU A 17 20.62 -0.50 -7.28
N SER A 18 20.46 -1.22 -6.19
CA SER A 18 19.18 -1.79 -5.74
C SER A 18 18.20 -0.70 -5.34
N SER A 19 18.68 0.38 -4.72
CA SER A 19 17.88 1.59 -4.43
C SER A 19 17.38 2.24 -5.72
N LEU A 20 18.24 2.37 -6.74
CA LEU A 20 17.89 2.91 -8.06
C LEU A 20 16.96 2.01 -8.87
N ALA A 21 17.06 0.69 -8.76
CA ALA A 21 16.18 -0.23 -9.47
C ALA A 21 14.84 -0.46 -8.75
N TYR A 22 14.76 -0.14 -7.46
CA TYR A 22 13.66 -0.48 -6.57
C TYR A 22 12.28 -0.15 -7.16
N HIS A 23 12.06 1.11 -7.56
CA HIS A 23 10.75 1.53 -8.04
C HIS A 23 10.45 1.04 -9.46
N VAL A 24 11.46 0.97 -10.34
CA VAL A 24 11.29 0.48 -11.72
C VAL A 24 10.83 -0.97 -11.75
N VAL A 25 11.33 -1.80 -10.82
CA VAL A 25 10.92 -3.21 -10.70
C VAL A 25 9.55 -3.34 -10.01
N ARG A 26 9.28 -2.53 -8.98
CA ARG A 26 8.06 -2.65 -8.17
C ARG A 26 6.81 -2.09 -8.85
N ILE A 27 6.91 -1.02 -9.63
CA ILE A 27 5.75 -0.33 -10.20
C ILE A 27 4.90 -1.21 -11.13
N PRO A 28 5.48 -1.98 -12.08
CA PRO A 28 4.69 -2.89 -12.91
C PRO A 28 3.93 -3.94 -12.10
N ALA A 29 4.53 -4.43 -11.00
CA ALA A 29 3.88 -5.37 -10.11
C ALA A 29 2.73 -4.75 -9.29
N GLN A 30 2.68 -3.41 -9.16
CA GLN A 30 1.66 -2.70 -8.38
C GLN A 30 0.54 -2.10 -9.22
N LEU A 31 0.89 -1.46 -10.34
CA LEU A 31 -0.07 -0.79 -11.23
C LEU A 31 -0.55 -1.70 -12.36
N GLY A 32 -0.01 -2.91 -12.47
CA GLY A 32 -0.31 -3.84 -13.55
C GLY A 32 0.73 -3.76 -14.66
N GLU A 33 1.27 -4.92 -15.03
CA GLU A 33 2.36 -5.03 -16.01
C GLU A 33 1.95 -4.50 -17.39
N VAL A 34 0.69 -4.73 -17.77
CA VAL A 34 0.13 -4.33 -19.06
C VAL A 34 0.01 -2.82 -19.20
N GLU A 35 -0.14 -2.08 -18.11
CA GLU A 35 -0.35 -0.62 -18.12
C GLU A 35 0.97 0.13 -17.88
N ALA A 36 1.76 -0.34 -16.92
CA ALA A 36 3.00 0.30 -16.52
C ALA A 36 4.10 0.18 -17.59
N TRP A 37 4.29 -1.00 -18.20
CA TRP A 37 5.37 -1.20 -19.17
C TRP A 37 5.22 -0.33 -20.42
N PRO A 38 4.04 -0.20 -21.05
CA PRO A 38 3.86 0.70 -22.18
C PRO A 38 4.16 2.17 -21.84
N VAL A 39 3.79 2.62 -20.63
CA VAL A 39 4.06 3.98 -20.18
C VAL A 39 5.55 4.21 -19.94
N ILE A 40 6.25 3.25 -19.32
CA ILE A 40 7.70 3.31 -19.11
C ILE A 40 8.44 3.32 -20.45
N VAL A 41 8.20 2.32 -21.30
CA VAL A 41 8.86 2.17 -22.60
C VAL A 41 8.51 3.35 -23.52
N GLY A 42 7.24 3.73 -23.55
CA GLY A 42 6.74 4.87 -24.33
C GLY A 42 7.36 6.19 -23.87
N SER A 43 7.52 6.40 -22.56
CA SER A 43 8.22 7.58 -22.02
C SER A 43 9.69 7.61 -22.40
N LEU A 44 10.39 6.47 -22.42
CA LEU A 44 11.78 6.39 -22.89
C LEU A 44 11.88 6.77 -24.37
N LEU A 45 10.96 6.28 -25.21
CA LEU A 45 10.90 6.63 -26.63
C LEU A 45 10.59 8.13 -26.83
N LEU A 46 9.69 8.70 -26.04
CA LEU A 46 9.40 10.13 -26.04
C LEU A 46 10.58 10.97 -25.55
N ALA A 47 11.36 10.48 -24.59
CA ALA A 47 12.60 11.13 -24.17
C ALA A 47 13.61 11.19 -25.33
N VAL A 48 13.76 10.10 -26.10
CA VAL A 48 14.59 10.12 -27.32
C VAL A 48 14.05 11.13 -28.34
N ALA A 49 12.73 11.21 -28.53
CA ALA A 49 12.12 12.21 -29.41
C ALA A 49 12.33 13.66 -28.90
N MET A 50 12.33 13.86 -27.57
CA MET A 50 12.62 15.13 -26.90
C MET A 50 14.05 15.60 -27.19
N PHE A 51 15.04 14.72 -27.04
CA PHE A 51 16.45 15.02 -27.35
C PHE A 51 16.67 15.30 -28.83
N ARG A 52 15.86 14.71 -29.71
CA ARG A 52 15.80 15.03 -31.14
C ARG A 52 15.03 16.32 -31.48
N ARG A 53 14.72 17.14 -30.46
CA ARG A 53 13.99 18.44 -30.56
C ARG A 53 12.60 18.34 -31.18
N ARG A 54 11.93 17.19 -31.04
CA ARG A 54 10.56 16.97 -31.55
C ARG A 54 9.47 17.31 -30.52
N LEU A 55 9.83 17.71 -29.30
CA LEU A 55 8.92 18.13 -28.24
C LEU A 55 9.28 19.55 -27.76
N ARG A 56 8.33 20.27 -27.14
CA ARG A 56 8.47 21.68 -26.76
C ARG A 56 8.81 21.83 -25.27
N ARG A 57 8.95 23.08 -24.82
CA ARG A 57 9.36 23.43 -23.43
C ARG A 57 8.46 22.85 -22.35
N ALA A 58 7.17 22.65 -22.60
CA ALA A 58 6.25 22.06 -21.62
C ALA A 58 6.59 20.60 -21.30
N GLU A 59 6.96 19.81 -22.31
CA GLU A 59 7.35 18.40 -22.13
C GLU A 59 8.67 18.27 -21.37
N TRP A 60 9.60 19.23 -21.53
CA TRP A 60 10.81 19.32 -20.70
C TRP A 60 10.51 19.55 -19.23
N ILE A 61 9.48 20.34 -18.90
CA ILE A 61 9.06 20.55 -17.51
C ILE A 61 8.51 19.25 -16.92
N TYR A 62 7.65 18.54 -17.67
CA TYR A 62 7.11 17.25 -17.21
C TYR A 62 8.21 16.20 -17.04
N ALA A 63 9.14 16.06 -17.99
CA ALA A 63 10.28 15.17 -17.86
C ALA A 63 11.19 15.55 -16.67
N GLY A 64 11.41 16.84 -16.45
CA GLY A 64 12.13 17.34 -15.28
C GLY A 64 11.45 16.98 -13.97
N LEU A 65 10.12 17.14 -13.88
CA LEU A 65 9.34 16.73 -12.71
C LEU A 65 9.42 15.22 -12.45
N VAL A 66 9.38 14.39 -13.50
CA VAL A 66 9.59 12.93 -13.37
C VAL A 66 10.95 12.65 -12.74
N LEU A 67 12.02 13.25 -13.26
CA LEU A 67 13.38 13.04 -12.74
C LEU A 67 13.54 13.56 -11.31
N ILE A 68 12.97 14.73 -10.99
CA ILE A 68 13.02 15.32 -9.65
C ILE A 68 12.30 14.41 -8.65
N PHE A 69 11.07 13.98 -8.95
CA PHE A 69 10.34 13.08 -8.06
C PHE A 69 11.04 11.73 -7.94
N TYR A 70 11.50 11.16 -9.05
CA TYR A 70 12.23 9.91 -9.03
C TYR A 70 13.48 9.99 -8.15
N ALA A 71 14.30 11.04 -8.32
CA ALA A 71 15.50 11.25 -7.51
C ALA A 71 15.15 11.51 -6.04
N ALA A 72 14.18 12.38 -5.76
CA ALA A 72 13.76 12.72 -4.40
C ALA A 72 13.33 11.48 -3.60
N PHE A 73 12.56 10.59 -4.21
CA PHE A 73 12.07 9.37 -3.56
C PHE A 73 13.06 8.19 -3.62
N THR A 74 14.00 8.22 -4.56
CA THR A 74 15.07 7.22 -4.62
C THR A 74 16.19 7.52 -3.62
N LEU A 75 16.40 8.79 -3.27
CA LEU A 75 17.43 9.20 -2.30
C LEU A 75 16.97 9.03 -0.84
N THR A 76 15.69 8.78 -0.58
CA THR A 76 15.24 8.46 0.78
C THR A 76 15.75 7.08 1.20
N THR A 77 16.32 7.02 2.41
CA THR A 77 16.68 5.77 3.10
C THR A 77 15.45 4.89 3.37
N ASN A 78 14.31 5.56 3.54
CA ASN A 78 13.01 4.96 3.71
C ASN A 78 12.37 4.69 2.34
N LYS A 79 12.30 3.41 1.95
CA LYS A 79 11.54 3.00 0.77
C LYS A 79 10.07 2.87 1.12
N ASN A 80 9.20 3.08 0.15
CA ASN A 80 7.78 2.75 0.23
C ASN A 80 7.30 2.61 -1.22
N PRO A 81 6.74 1.46 -1.61
CA PRO A 81 6.37 1.25 -3.00
C PRO A 81 5.18 2.15 -3.39
N HIS A 82 4.32 2.57 -2.44
CA HIS A 82 3.28 3.59 -2.67
C HIS A 82 3.84 5.00 -2.94
N VAL A 83 5.05 5.31 -2.45
CA VAL A 83 5.72 6.57 -2.82
C VAL A 83 6.10 6.58 -4.31
N GLY A 84 6.28 5.40 -4.90
CA GLY A 84 6.44 5.24 -6.34
C GLY A 84 5.27 5.79 -7.15
N GLU A 85 4.05 5.81 -6.58
CA GLU A 85 2.86 6.32 -7.26
C GLU A 85 3.00 7.81 -7.64
N TRP A 86 3.67 8.63 -6.82
CA TRP A 86 3.82 10.06 -7.07
C TRP A 86 4.65 10.38 -8.32
N PHE A 87 5.77 9.68 -8.52
CA PHE A 87 6.52 9.87 -9.76
C PHE A 87 5.85 9.15 -10.94
N THR A 88 5.08 8.08 -10.70
CA THR A 88 4.28 7.48 -11.78
C THR A 88 3.27 8.49 -12.31
N VAL A 89 2.55 9.23 -11.48
CA VAL A 89 1.62 10.27 -11.96
C VAL A 89 2.34 11.26 -12.88
N ALA A 90 3.52 11.74 -12.48
CA ALA A 90 4.33 12.62 -13.33
C ALA A 90 4.77 11.93 -14.65
N LEU A 91 5.13 10.65 -14.59
CA LEU A 91 5.53 9.84 -15.75
C LEU A 91 4.39 9.66 -16.74
N TRP A 92 3.20 9.37 -16.23
CA TRP A 92 1.97 9.24 -17.01
C TRP A 92 1.56 10.56 -17.65
N ILE A 93 1.67 11.69 -16.93
CA ILE A 93 1.44 13.03 -17.49
C ILE A 93 2.43 13.31 -18.62
N PHE A 94 3.73 13.04 -18.41
CA PHE A 94 4.75 13.21 -19.45
C PHE A 94 4.45 12.33 -20.68
N PHE A 95 4.11 11.06 -20.46
CA PHE A 95 3.78 10.13 -21.54
C PHE A 95 2.59 10.63 -22.36
N ILE A 96 1.48 10.98 -21.72
CA ILE A 96 0.25 11.43 -22.40
C ILE A 96 0.50 12.76 -23.12
N ALA A 97 1.17 13.72 -22.48
CA ALA A 97 1.48 15.02 -23.09
C ALA A 97 2.42 14.86 -24.30
N GLY A 98 3.48 14.05 -24.16
CA GLY A 98 4.42 13.80 -25.25
C GLY A 98 3.79 13.01 -26.40
N ALA A 99 3.05 11.95 -26.10
CA ALA A 99 2.38 11.12 -27.10
C ALA A 99 1.30 11.89 -27.87
N SER A 100 0.46 12.66 -27.17
CA SER A 100 -0.57 13.48 -27.80
C SER A 100 0.03 14.54 -28.72
N ARG A 101 1.10 15.22 -28.29
CA ARG A 101 1.80 16.21 -29.11
C ARG A 101 2.45 15.59 -30.34
N PHE A 102 3.12 14.45 -30.16
CA PHE A 102 3.70 13.71 -31.27
C PHE A 102 2.64 13.25 -32.29
N ALA A 103 1.48 12.81 -31.80
CA ALA A 103 0.35 12.41 -32.65
C ALA A 103 -0.30 13.58 -33.39
N VAL A 104 -0.43 14.76 -32.76
CA VAL A 104 -0.94 15.98 -33.40
C VAL A 104 0.06 16.47 -34.46
N ASP A 105 1.35 16.53 -34.16
CA ASP A 105 2.36 17.01 -35.11
C ASP A 105 2.51 16.08 -36.33
N ARG A 106 2.25 14.77 -36.17
CA ARG A 106 2.37 13.78 -37.25
C ARG A 106 1.07 13.55 -38.03
N TRP A 107 -0.09 13.69 -37.37
CA TRP A 107 -1.42 13.33 -37.89
C TRP A 107 -2.51 14.36 -37.48
N ALA A 108 -2.23 15.66 -37.62
CA ALA A 108 -3.09 16.75 -37.13
C ALA A 108 -4.58 16.64 -37.55
N GLY A 109 -4.85 16.31 -38.82
CA GLY A 109 -6.22 16.26 -39.36
C GLY A 109 -7.13 15.22 -38.70
N PRO A 110 -6.74 13.93 -38.67
CA PRO A 110 -7.47 12.90 -37.93
C PRO A 110 -7.56 13.20 -36.42
N THR A 111 -6.44 13.60 -35.79
CA THR A 111 -6.38 13.76 -34.33
C THR A 111 -7.29 14.88 -33.82
N MET A 112 -7.40 16.02 -34.53
CA MET A 112 -8.32 17.10 -34.15
C MET A 112 -9.81 16.75 -34.37
N ARG A 113 -10.13 15.88 -35.33
CA ARG A 113 -11.53 15.44 -35.55
C ARG A 113 -12.01 14.49 -34.44
N TRP A 114 -11.11 13.67 -33.91
CA TRP A 114 -11.43 12.70 -32.86
C TRP A 114 -11.30 13.25 -31.44
N SER A 115 -10.73 14.44 -31.24
CA SER A 115 -10.53 14.98 -29.89
C SER A 115 -11.83 15.31 -29.15
N PRO A 116 -12.85 15.99 -29.75
CA PRO A 116 -14.10 16.24 -29.03
C PRO A 116 -14.86 14.96 -28.63
N PRO A 117 -15.07 13.96 -29.51
CA PRO A 117 -15.76 12.74 -29.10
C PRO A 117 -14.94 11.90 -28.12
N ALA A 118 -13.60 11.90 -28.20
CA ALA A 118 -12.76 11.23 -27.21
C ALA A 118 -12.89 11.86 -25.82
N VAL A 119 -12.85 13.20 -25.72
CA VAL A 119 -13.04 13.92 -24.46
C VAL A 119 -14.45 13.68 -23.91
N ALA A 120 -15.48 13.72 -24.76
CA ALA A 120 -16.85 13.43 -24.37
C ALA A 120 -17.00 11.99 -23.84
N LEU A 121 -16.35 11.02 -24.48
CA LEU A 121 -16.39 9.61 -24.07
C LEU A 121 -15.67 9.39 -22.74
N VAL A 122 -14.49 10.01 -22.54
CA VAL A 122 -13.78 9.97 -21.25
C VAL A 122 -14.60 10.67 -20.15
N GLY A 123 -15.21 11.81 -20.46
CA GLY A 123 -16.11 12.52 -19.54
C GLY A 123 -17.33 11.68 -19.16
N ALA A 124 -17.98 11.05 -20.13
CA ALA A 124 -19.11 10.14 -19.90
C ALA A 124 -18.69 8.93 -19.06
N TYR A 125 -17.54 8.32 -19.36
CA TYR A 125 -16.98 7.23 -18.57
C TYR A 125 -16.73 7.66 -17.11
N ALA A 126 -16.10 8.82 -16.90
CA ALA A 126 -15.87 9.34 -15.56
C ALA A 126 -17.19 9.55 -14.80
N VAL A 127 -18.18 10.19 -15.42
CA VAL A 127 -19.52 10.39 -14.81
C VAL A 127 -20.15 9.06 -14.45
N ILE A 128 -20.10 8.05 -15.32
CA ILE A 128 -20.63 6.71 -15.05
C ILE A 128 -19.92 6.08 -13.85
N VAL A 129 -18.58 6.11 -13.82
CA VAL A 129 -17.79 5.53 -12.71
C VAL A 129 -18.13 6.22 -11.38
N TYR A 130 -18.18 7.55 -11.35
CA TYR A 130 -18.54 8.30 -10.14
C TYR A 130 -19.99 8.06 -9.70
N ALA A 131 -20.92 7.99 -10.65
CA ALA A 131 -22.33 7.68 -10.36
C ALA A 131 -22.49 6.26 -9.79
N LEU A 132 -21.82 5.27 -10.38
CA LEU A 132 -21.79 3.89 -9.88
C LEU A 132 -21.16 3.82 -8.48
N GLY A 133 -20.07 4.56 -8.24
CA GLY A 133 -19.44 4.66 -6.92
C GLY A 133 -20.37 5.27 -5.88
N ALA A 134 -21.04 6.38 -6.21
CA ALA A 134 -22.02 7.01 -5.33
C ALA A 134 -23.21 6.08 -5.02
N TYR A 135 -23.72 5.39 -6.05
CA TYR A 135 -24.78 4.40 -5.89
C TYR A 135 -24.32 3.24 -4.97
N ALA A 136 -23.11 2.72 -5.17
CA ALA A 136 -22.55 1.66 -4.34
C ALA A 136 -22.44 2.07 -2.86
N LEU A 137 -22.05 3.31 -2.57
CA LEU A 137 -21.99 3.83 -1.19
C LEU A 137 -23.38 3.92 -0.54
N VAL A 138 -24.38 4.40 -1.28
CA VAL A 138 -25.77 4.49 -0.80
C VAL A 138 -26.36 3.10 -0.58
N SER A 139 -26.11 2.18 -1.51
CA SER A 139 -26.62 0.81 -1.50
C SER A 139 -25.73 -0.17 -0.71
N TRP A 140 -24.75 0.32 0.04
CA TRP A 140 -23.82 -0.54 0.78
C TRP A 140 -24.58 -1.42 1.80
N PRO A 141 -24.50 -2.76 1.66
CA PRO A 141 -25.20 -3.71 2.53
C PRO A 141 -24.92 -3.55 4.04
N SER A 142 -25.92 -3.89 4.86
CA SER A 142 -25.88 -3.71 6.32
C SER A 142 -24.83 -4.60 7.01
N ASN A 143 -24.63 -5.83 6.54
CA ASN A 143 -23.60 -6.74 7.04
C ASN A 143 -22.19 -6.19 6.82
N GLU A 144 -21.89 -5.68 5.63
CA GLU A 144 -20.58 -5.07 5.36
C GLU A 144 -20.37 -3.75 6.11
N LYS A 145 -21.43 -2.94 6.29
CA LYS A 145 -21.38 -1.76 7.18
C LYS A 145 -21.04 -2.15 8.62
N SER A 146 -21.65 -3.23 9.12
CA SER A 146 -21.36 -3.79 10.44
C SER A 146 -19.92 -4.30 10.54
N ALA A 147 -19.42 -5.01 9.53
CA ALA A 147 -18.04 -5.45 9.47
C ALA A 147 -17.06 -4.27 9.49
N ASN A 148 -17.33 -3.21 8.72
CA ASN A 148 -16.53 -1.98 8.74
C ASN A 148 -16.54 -1.27 10.10
N ALA A 149 -17.70 -1.22 10.77
CA ALA A 149 -17.82 -0.67 12.12
C ALA A 149 -17.02 -1.51 13.13
N GLN A 150 -17.08 -2.84 13.06
CA GLN A 150 -16.27 -3.75 13.87
C GLN A 150 -14.77 -3.50 13.64
N LEU A 151 -14.33 -3.40 12.39
CA LEU A 151 -12.93 -3.13 12.04
C LEU A 151 -12.46 -1.79 12.60
N THR A 152 -13.25 -0.73 12.44
CA THR A 152 -12.92 0.61 12.94
C THR A 152 -12.83 0.62 14.46
N ALA A 153 -13.80 0.00 15.14
CA ALA A 153 -13.81 -0.10 16.59
C ALA A 153 -12.60 -0.87 17.12
N VAL A 154 -12.34 -2.08 16.60
CA VAL A 154 -11.21 -2.90 17.03
C VAL A 154 -9.88 -2.23 16.74
N THR A 155 -9.71 -1.58 15.57
CA THR A 155 -8.47 -0.84 15.24
C THR A 155 -8.23 0.31 16.22
N THR A 156 -9.29 1.05 16.57
CA THR A 156 -9.21 2.18 17.51
C THR A 156 -8.90 1.70 18.94
N GLU A 157 -9.58 0.66 19.40
CA GLU A 157 -9.33 0.06 20.71
C GLU A 157 -7.92 -0.53 20.80
N LEU A 158 -7.49 -1.29 19.79
CA LEU A 158 -6.15 -1.87 19.71
C LEU A 158 -5.07 -0.78 19.74
N ALA A 159 -5.25 0.31 18.99
CA ALA A 159 -4.33 1.45 19.02
C ALA A 159 -4.31 2.12 20.40
N GLY A 160 -5.47 2.24 21.05
CA GLY A 160 -5.59 2.79 22.42
C GLY A 160 -4.85 1.96 23.47
N GLU A 161 -4.95 0.62 23.39
CA GLU A 161 -4.20 -0.31 24.24
C GLU A 161 -2.71 -0.26 23.94
N LEU A 162 -2.32 -0.35 22.66
CA LEU A 162 -0.91 -0.28 22.24
C LEU A 162 -0.24 1.02 22.70
N ARG A 163 -0.95 2.16 22.67
CA ARG A 163 -0.40 3.47 23.07
C ARG A 163 0.03 3.52 24.53
N GLN A 164 -0.55 2.68 25.38
CA GLN A 164 -0.18 2.58 26.79
C GLN A 164 1.16 1.83 27.00
N HIS A 165 1.60 1.05 26.00
CA HIS A 165 2.71 0.11 26.14
C HIS A 165 3.83 0.30 25.11
N VAL A 166 3.56 1.00 24.00
CA VAL A 166 4.52 1.23 22.92
C VAL A 166 4.68 2.72 22.71
N ALA A 167 5.83 3.23 23.12
CA ALA A 167 6.20 4.64 22.96
C ALA A 167 6.65 4.93 21.52
N ALA A 168 6.78 6.23 21.21
CA ALA A 168 7.38 6.66 19.96
C ALA A 168 8.81 6.10 19.80
N GLY A 169 9.13 5.57 18.62
CA GLY A 169 10.41 4.93 18.33
C GLY A 169 10.57 3.48 18.81
N GLN A 170 9.64 2.95 19.61
CA GLN A 170 9.55 1.52 19.89
C GLN A 170 8.75 0.80 18.81
N CYS A 171 8.99 -0.51 18.62
CA CYS A 171 8.28 -1.29 17.62
C CYS A 171 7.13 -2.11 18.21
N PHE A 172 6.11 -2.41 17.41
CA PHE A 172 5.17 -3.51 17.68
C PHE A 172 5.21 -4.52 16.54
N THR A 173 4.85 -5.77 16.82
CA THR A 173 4.64 -6.75 15.76
C THR A 173 3.21 -6.65 15.25
N TYR A 174 3.02 -6.71 13.93
CA TYR A 174 1.75 -6.37 13.29
C TYR A 174 0.99 -7.61 12.81
N ALA A 175 -0.31 -7.43 12.60
CA ALA A 175 -1.18 -8.39 11.92
C ALA A 175 -1.93 -7.71 10.75
N PRO A 176 -2.38 -8.44 9.72
CA PRO A 176 -3.25 -7.88 8.68
C PRO A 176 -4.53 -7.24 9.26
N GLY A 177 -5.19 -6.33 8.52
CA GLY A 177 -6.46 -5.73 8.95
C GLY A 177 -6.29 -4.71 10.10
N PRO A 178 -6.95 -4.88 11.27
CA PRO A 178 -6.90 -3.93 12.39
C PRO A 178 -5.50 -3.75 12.97
N GLY A 179 -4.61 -4.74 12.81
CA GLY A 179 -3.22 -4.67 13.24
C GLY A 179 -2.29 -3.99 12.23
N TRP A 180 -2.81 -3.48 11.11
CA TRP A 180 -1.98 -2.99 10.02
C TRP A 180 -1.18 -1.75 10.44
N PRO A 181 0.13 -1.69 10.17
CA PRO A 181 0.95 -0.65 10.78
C PRO A 181 0.55 0.76 10.41
N ALA A 182 0.22 1.03 9.14
CA ALA A 182 -0.18 2.38 8.73
C ALA A 182 -1.40 2.87 9.52
N SER A 183 -2.37 2.00 9.79
CA SER A 183 -3.57 2.36 10.56
C SER A 183 -3.23 2.65 12.02
N LEU A 184 -2.44 1.77 12.66
CA LEU A 184 -2.06 1.93 14.06
C LEU A 184 -1.12 3.13 14.28
N GLU A 185 -0.13 3.31 13.40
CA GLU A 185 0.83 4.41 13.47
C GLU A 185 0.13 5.78 13.32
N ILE A 186 -0.90 5.90 12.46
CA ILE A 186 -1.73 7.11 12.38
C ILE A 186 -2.39 7.40 13.72
N LEU A 187 -3.08 6.41 14.29
CA LEU A 187 -3.84 6.58 15.53
C LEU A 187 -2.94 6.80 16.76
N MET A 188 -1.71 6.30 16.72
CA MET A 188 -0.73 6.37 17.81
C MET A 188 0.26 7.54 17.68
N THR A 189 0.23 8.30 16.58
CA THR A 189 1.08 9.49 16.42
C THR A 189 0.80 10.48 17.55
N ASN A 190 1.86 10.98 18.21
CA ASN A 190 1.77 11.99 19.27
C ASN A 190 1.67 13.42 18.70
N ALA A 191 1.52 14.41 19.59
CA ALA A 191 1.38 15.81 19.19
C ALA A 191 2.61 16.34 18.43
N GLU A 192 3.78 15.77 18.69
CA GLU A 192 5.06 16.09 18.06
C GLU A 192 5.26 15.38 16.70
N GLY A 193 4.28 14.60 16.23
CA GLY A 193 4.36 13.87 14.96
C GLY A 193 5.22 12.60 15.00
N ALA A 194 5.54 12.10 16.18
CA ALA A 194 6.25 10.85 16.38
C ALA A 194 5.28 9.68 16.60
N SER A 195 5.52 8.59 15.87
CA SER A 195 4.79 7.32 15.94
C SER A 195 5.67 6.20 16.48
N PRO A 196 5.08 5.09 16.97
CA PRO A 196 5.79 3.82 17.06
C PRO A 196 6.21 3.34 15.65
N LEU A 197 7.06 2.31 15.63
CA LEU A 197 7.46 1.54 14.46
C LEU A 197 6.74 0.19 14.45
N SER A 198 6.86 -0.55 13.37
CA SER A 198 6.37 -1.93 13.26
C SER A 198 7.48 -2.89 12.81
N THR A 199 7.28 -4.19 12.99
CA THR A 199 8.08 -5.19 12.30
C THR A 199 7.93 -5.04 10.78
N PRO A 200 8.95 -5.40 9.96
CA PRO A 200 8.93 -5.15 8.52
C PRO A 200 7.67 -5.69 7.83
N ILE A 201 6.95 -4.81 7.13
CA ILE A 201 5.72 -5.19 6.42
C ILE A 201 6.04 -6.03 5.19
N ASP A 202 7.11 -5.66 4.49
CA ASP A 202 7.69 -6.44 3.41
C ASP A 202 8.88 -7.23 3.94
N VAL A 203 8.86 -8.54 3.64
CA VAL A 203 9.93 -9.43 4.08
C VAL A 203 10.99 -9.49 2.99
N ASP A 204 12.25 -9.25 3.38
CA ASP A 204 13.39 -9.46 2.50
C ASP A 204 13.39 -10.92 2.01
N PRO A 205 13.39 -11.18 0.69
CA PRO A 205 13.43 -12.53 0.14
C PRO A 205 14.63 -13.37 0.63
N ALA A 206 15.71 -12.72 1.09
CA ALA A 206 16.88 -13.38 1.64
C ALA A 206 16.72 -13.76 3.13
N TRP A 207 15.69 -13.26 3.82
CA TRP A 207 15.45 -13.58 5.22
C TRP A 207 14.74 -14.92 5.36
N THR A 208 15.09 -15.64 6.42
CA THR A 208 14.37 -16.80 6.93
C THR A 208 13.27 -16.36 7.90
N THR A 209 12.30 -17.23 8.17
CA THR A 209 11.27 -16.97 9.18
C THR A 209 11.87 -16.69 10.56
N THR A 210 12.95 -17.38 10.92
CA THR A 210 13.70 -17.12 12.18
C THR A 210 14.29 -15.72 12.24
N GLN A 211 14.88 -15.23 11.14
CA GLN A 211 15.41 -13.86 11.10
C GLN A 211 14.31 -12.81 11.27
N TYR A 212 13.15 -13.05 10.67
CA TYR A 212 11.99 -12.18 10.86
C TYR A 212 11.47 -12.20 12.31
N VAL A 213 11.34 -13.39 12.91
CA VAL A 213 10.94 -13.54 14.31
C VAL A 213 11.91 -12.80 15.23
N ASN A 214 13.22 -12.90 15.00
CA ASN A 214 14.24 -12.19 15.78
C ASN A 214 14.02 -10.68 15.85
N VAL A 215 13.51 -10.05 14.77
CA VAL A 215 13.13 -8.64 14.80
C VAL A 215 11.97 -8.40 15.77
N GLY A 216 10.94 -9.25 15.73
CA GLY A 216 9.77 -9.16 16.61
C GLY A 216 10.08 -9.41 18.09
N ILE A 217 11.15 -10.13 18.43
CA ILE A 217 11.57 -10.37 19.83
C ILE A 217 11.83 -9.05 20.57
N HIS A 218 12.31 -8.03 19.86
CA HIS A 218 12.69 -6.74 20.46
C HIS A 218 11.50 -5.78 20.66
N CYS A 219 10.32 -6.10 20.13
CA CYS A 219 9.15 -5.26 20.29
C CYS A 219 8.52 -5.45 21.69
N PRO A 220 7.95 -4.39 22.32
CA PRO A 220 7.23 -4.54 23.59
C PRO A 220 5.83 -5.15 23.44
N ALA A 221 5.26 -5.10 22.24
CA ALA A 221 3.91 -5.59 21.96
C ALA A 221 3.85 -6.38 20.65
N ALA A 222 2.95 -7.36 20.62
CA ALA A 222 2.72 -8.20 19.46
C ALA A 222 1.21 -8.35 19.18
N VAL A 223 0.80 -8.02 17.96
CA VAL A 223 -0.57 -8.21 17.47
C VAL A 223 -0.59 -9.43 16.57
N VAL A 224 -1.37 -10.45 16.92
CA VAL A 224 -1.40 -11.73 16.18
C VAL A 224 -2.82 -12.26 16.08
N TYR A 225 -3.16 -12.96 14.99
CA TYR A 225 -4.44 -13.64 14.85
C TYR A 225 -4.41 -15.03 15.45
N ARG A 226 -5.41 -15.37 16.26
CA ARG A 226 -5.56 -16.71 16.85
C ARG A 226 -5.64 -17.81 15.80
N GLU A 227 -6.35 -17.53 14.72
CA GLU A 227 -6.55 -18.44 13.60
C GLU A 227 -5.31 -18.55 12.71
N ASP A 228 -5.27 -19.61 11.89
CA ASP A 228 -4.23 -19.81 10.87
C ASP A 228 -4.18 -18.63 9.89
N ILE A 229 -2.98 -18.19 9.52
CA ILE A 229 -2.79 -17.04 8.63
C ILE A 229 -3.51 -17.20 7.28
N LYS A 230 -3.74 -18.42 6.80
CA LYS A 230 -4.51 -18.68 5.57
C LYS A 230 -5.99 -18.35 5.74
N GLN A 231 -6.55 -18.49 6.94
CA GLN A 231 -7.93 -18.05 7.23
C GLN A 231 -7.99 -16.52 7.27
N VAL A 232 -7.00 -15.88 7.88
CA VAL A 232 -6.87 -14.41 7.89
C VAL A 232 -6.75 -13.87 6.46
N ALA A 233 -5.97 -14.54 5.61
CA ALA A 233 -5.78 -14.17 4.21
C ALA A 233 -7.05 -14.31 3.35
N LYS A 234 -8.09 -14.99 3.85
CA LYS A 234 -9.40 -14.99 3.20
C LYS A 234 -10.14 -13.68 3.41
N VAL A 235 -9.74 -12.82 4.33
CA VAL A 235 -10.49 -11.62 4.75
C VAL A 235 -9.66 -10.34 4.64
N PHE A 236 -8.35 -10.46 4.81
CA PHE A 236 -7.43 -9.34 4.65
C PHE A 236 -6.37 -9.68 3.61
N PHE A 237 -5.94 -8.65 2.89
CA PHE A 237 -4.83 -8.80 1.96
C PHE A 237 -3.56 -9.20 2.73
N CYS A 238 -3.15 -10.46 2.55
CA CYS A 238 -1.93 -11.01 3.12
C CYS A 238 -1.21 -11.83 2.03
N PRO A 239 -0.24 -11.22 1.31
CA PRO A 239 0.49 -11.88 0.24
C PRO A 239 1.03 -13.26 0.66
N PRO A 240 0.95 -14.30 -0.19
CA PRO A 240 1.43 -15.64 0.16
C PRO A 240 2.88 -15.68 0.65
N VAL A 241 3.74 -14.82 0.11
CA VAL A 241 5.15 -14.69 0.54
C VAL A 241 5.30 -14.25 2.00
N ARG A 242 4.34 -13.51 2.57
CA ARG A 242 4.40 -12.99 3.95
C ARG A 242 3.77 -13.95 4.96
N GLN A 243 2.86 -14.81 4.52
CA GLN A 243 2.10 -15.70 5.39
C GLN A 243 2.99 -16.56 6.31
N PRO A 244 4.07 -17.23 5.83
CA PRO A 244 4.92 -18.05 6.70
C PRO A 244 5.60 -17.25 7.82
N TYR A 245 5.94 -15.99 7.59
CA TYR A 245 6.62 -15.13 8.56
C TYR A 245 5.68 -14.68 9.67
N LEU A 246 4.46 -14.25 9.29
CA LEU A 246 3.42 -13.88 10.25
C LEU A 246 2.96 -15.08 11.07
N GLN A 247 2.87 -16.26 10.44
CA GLN A 247 2.57 -17.52 11.13
C GLN A 247 3.66 -17.88 12.14
N ALA A 248 4.93 -17.87 11.73
CA ALA A 248 6.06 -18.19 12.60
C ALA A 248 6.17 -17.23 13.80
N LEU A 249 5.91 -15.94 13.56
CA LEU A 249 5.84 -14.94 14.63
C LEU A 249 4.68 -15.21 15.60
N ALA A 250 3.48 -15.51 15.10
CA ALA A 250 2.33 -15.83 15.92
C ALA A 250 2.56 -17.09 16.78
N GLU A 251 3.15 -18.13 16.20
CA GLU A 251 3.55 -19.35 16.92
C GLU A 251 4.59 -19.06 17.99
N TRP A 252 5.63 -18.28 17.66
CA TRP A 252 6.66 -17.91 18.62
C TRP A 252 6.10 -17.08 19.77
N VAL A 253 5.30 -16.03 19.51
CA VAL A 253 4.69 -15.17 20.53
C VAL A 253 3.87 -15.98 21.54
N ARG A 254 3.14 -17.00 21.07
CA ARG A 254 2.36 -17.92 21.92
C ARG A 254 3.20 -18.94 22.67
N GLY A 255 4.45 -19.14 22.24
CA GLY A 255 5.36 -20.10 22.84
C GLY A 255 5.71 -19.74 24.29
N PRO A 256 5.96 -20.74 25.15
CA PRO A 256 6.22 -20.51 26.57
C PRO A 256 7.51 -19.72 26.85
N LEU A 257 8.42 -19.65 25.87
CA LEU A 257 9.71 -18.97 25.98
C LEU A 257 9.73 -17.56 25.39
N SER A 258 8.60 -17.07 24.88
CA SER A 258 8.54 -15.78 24.18
C SER A 258 8.68 -14.57 25.11
N GLY A 259 8.32 -14.74 26.39
CA GLY A 259 8.18 -13.65 27.34
C GLY A 259 6.93 -12.77 27.11
N TYR A 260 6.11 -13.10 26.12
CA TYR A 260 4.86 -12.40 25.83
C TYR A 260 3.69 -12.99 26.61
N ARG A 261 2.79 -12.13 27.08
CA ARG A 261 1.56 -12.50 27.78
C ARG A 261 0.36 -11.92 27.06
N LEU A 262 -0.69 -12.72 26.91
CA LEU A 262 -1.94 -12.27 26.32
C LEU A 262 -2.55 -11.18 27.22
N GLN A 263 -2.74 -10.00 26.66
CA GLN A 263 -3.34 -8.86 27.35
C GLN A 263 -4.84 -8.76 27.03
N ARG A 264 -5.19 -8.79 25.75
CA ARG A 264 -6.57 -8.58 25.29
C ARG A 264 -6.83 -9.30 23.97
N SER A 265 -8.09 -9.65 23.74
CA SER A 265 -8.59 -10.28 22.52
C SER A 265 -9.80 -9.55 21.99
N TRP A 266 -9.90 -9.43 20.67
CA TRP A 266 -11.08 -8.92 19.98
C TRP A 266 -11.54 -9.95 18.94
N ARG A 267 -12.85 -10.22 18.95
CA ARG A 267 -13.45 -11.21 18.04
C ARG A 267 -14.32 -10.50 16.99
N PHE A 268 -14.05 -10.83 15.75
CA PHE A 268 -14.89 -10.54 14.61
C PHE A 268 -15.80 -11.74 14.34
N THR A 269 -17.05 -11.48 13.98
CA THR A 269 -18.07 -12.54 13.85
C THR A 269 -18.53 -12.77 12.41
N ASP A 270 -18.49 -11.74 11.55
CA ASP A 270 -19.05 -11.78 10.20
C ASP A 270 -18.25 -10.85 9.28
N LEU A 271 -17.00 -11.23 8.96
CA LEU A 271 -16.19 -10.46 8.02
C LEU A 271 -16.37 -10.95 6.59
N PRO A 272 -16.50 -10.03 5.60
CA PRO A 272 -16.57 -10.39 4.20
C PRO A 272 -15.23 -10.95 3.71
N PRO A 273 -15.23 -12.02 2.89
CA PRO A 273 -14.00 -12.55 2.33
C PRO A 273 -13.43 -11.68 1.19
N VAL A 274 -12.11 -11.63 1.09
CA VAL A 274 -11.33 -11.11 -0.04
C VAL A 274 -11.51 -12.05 -1.22
N GLY A 275 -12.29 -11.62 -2.19
CA GLY A 275 -12.59 -12.38 -3.39
C GLY A 275 -13.88 -11.89 -4.05
N ALA A 276 -14.15 -12.38 -5.26
CA ALA A 276 -15.40 -12.06 -5.95
C ALA A 276 -16.57 -12.64 -5.16
N HIS A 277 -17.38 -11.75 -4.58
CA HIS A 277 -18.66 -12.08 -3.99
C HIS A 277 -19.68 -11.03 -4.42
N THR A 278 -20.95 -11.40 -4.41
CA THR A 278 -22.00 -10.40 -4.64
C THR A 278 -22.09 -9.55 -3.38
N LEU A 279 -22.15 -8.23 -3.52
CA LEU A 279 -22.30 -7.31 -2.39
C LEU A 279 -23.43 -7.79 -1.45
N GLY A 280 -23.10 -7.90 -0.17
CA GLY A 280 -24.03 -8.33 0.87
C GLY A 280 -24.37 -9.82 0.87
N ARG A 281 -23.78 -10.63 -0.03
CA ARG A 281 -23.96 -12.08 -0.10
C ARG A 281 -22.61 -12.79 -0.07
N TYR A 282 -22.21 -13.20 1.12
CA TYR A 282 -21.00 -13.97 1.38
C TYR A 282 -21.19 -14.87 2.60
N GLU A 283 -20.32 -15.86 2.71
CA GLU A 283 -20.14 -16.61 3.95
C GLU A 283 -19.17 -15.83 4.85
N GLY A 284 -19.68 -15.37 5.98
CA GLY A 284 -18.92 -14.58 6.94
C GLY A 284 -17.78 -15.36 7.58
N VAL A 285 -16.61 -14.73 7.68
CA VAL A 285 -15.46 -15.31 8.36
C VAL A 285 -15.32 -14.69 9.75
N SER A 286 -15.31 -15.54 10.78
CA SER A 286 -14.96 -15.14 12.14
C SER A 286 -13.45 -15.20 12.35
N LEU A 287 -12.88 -14.15 12.96
CA LEU A 287 -11.46 -14.07 13.29
C LEU A 287 -11.28 -13.48 14.69
N THR A 288 -10.18 -13.78 15.35
CA THR A 288 -9.83 -13.26 16.67
C THR A 288 -8.43 -12.66 16.62
N VAL A 289 -8.33 -11.35 16.86
CA VAL A 289 -7.04 -10.68 17.00
C VAL A 289 -6.68 -10.56 18.47
N ASP A 290 -5.46 -10.97 18.80
CA ASP A 290 -4.92 -11.01 20.15
C ASP A 290 -3.77 -10.00 20.25
N LEU A 291 -3.78 -9.19 21.32
CA LEU A 291 -2.68 -8.34 21.73
C LEU A 291 -1.91 -9.03 22.85
N TYR A 292 -0.62 -9.24 22.60
CA TYR A 292 0.33 -9.72 23.59
C TYR A 292 1.30 -8.61 23.99
N LEU A 293 1.66 -8.56 25.26
CA LEU A 293 2.65 -7.64 25.80
C LEU A 293 3.84 -8.41 26.36
N LYS A 294 5.04 -7.88 26.16
CA LYS A 294 6.25 -8.44 26.74
C LYS A 294 6.31 -8.11 28.24
N GLY A 295 6.49 -9.13 29.06
CA GLY A 295 6.62 -9.02 30.51
C GLY A 295 7.99 -8.57 30.99
#